data_AF-A0A0F9CZ62-F1
#
_entry.id   AF-A0A0F9CZ62-F1
#
_cell.length_a   1.000
_cell.length_b   1.000
_cell.length_c   1.000
_cell.angle_alpha   90.00
_cell.angle_beta   90.00
_cell.angle_gamma   90.00
#
_symmetry.space_group_name_H-M   'P 1'
#
loop_
_entity.id
_entity.type
_entity.pdbx_description
1 polymer ?
#
loop_
_entity_poly.entity_id
_entity_poly.type
_entity_poly.pdbx_seq_one_letter_code
_entity_poly.pdbx_strand_id
1 'polypeptide(L)'
;MRYRIIIFAVLAFLVGILFMYKKGVLDFEGDEYAQLKLPETVDYNFHIKPILSDNCYTCHGPDANKRKAGLRLDLEANAFEE
;
A
#
# COMPACT_ATOMS: atom_id res chain seq x y z
N MET A 1 11.68 -46.63 -14.42
CA MET A 1 11.21 -46.65 -13.01
C MET A 1 11.66 -45.44 -12.21
N ARG A 2 12.95 -45.06 -12.25
CA ARG A 2 13.49 -43.88 -11.53
C ARG A 2 12.75 -42.56 -11.82
N TYR A 3 12.46 -42.25 -13.08
CA TYR A 3 11.72 -41.03 -13.45
C TYR A 3 10.28 -40.99 -12.91
N ARG A 4 9.60 -42.13 -12.79
CA ARG A 4 8.22 -42.16 -12.25
C ARG A 4 8.21 -41.79 -10.77
N ILE A 5 9.18 -42.27 -10.00
CA ILE A 5 9.33 -41.93 -8.57
C ILE A 5 9.62 -40.44 -8.40
N ILE A 6 10.50 -39.88 -9.23
CA ILE A 6 10.81 -38.44 -9.22
C ILE A 6 9.56 -37.61 -9.56
N ILE A 7 8.81 -38.00 -10.59
CA ILE A 7 7.56 -37.31 -10.97
C ILE A 7 6.54 -37.32 -9.82
N PHE A 8 6.31 -38.47 -9.18
CA PHE A 8 5.38 -38.54 -8.05
C PHE A 8 5.82 -37.70 -6.85
N ALA A 9 7.12 -37.66 -6.55
CA ALA A 9 7.67 -36.82 -5.49
C ALA A 9 7.48 -35.32 -5.77
N VAL A 10 7.74 -34.88 -7.00
CA VAL A 10 7.53 -33.49 -7.43
C VAL A 10 6.05 -33.10 -7.37
N LEU A 11 5.15 -33.97 -7.84
CA LEU A 11 3.72 -33.72 -7.78
C LEU A 11 3.21 -33.61 -6.34
N ALA A 12 3.66 -34.49 -5.44
CA ALA A 12 3.29 -34.42 -4.02
C ALA A 12 3.78 -33.12 -3.36
N PHE A 13 4.99 -32.68 -3.70
CA PHE A 13 5.54 -31.41 -3.22
C PHE A 13 4.75 -30.20 -3.72
N LEU A 14 4.43 -30.16 -5.02
CA LEU A 14 3.61 -29.08 -5.61
C LEU A 14 2.21 -29.02 -5.00
N VAL A 15 1.57 -30.17 -4.78
CA VAL A 15 0.26 -30.25 -4.11
C VAL A 15 0.38 -29.78 -2.65
N GLY A 16 1.46 -30.12 -1.96
CA GLY A 16 1.75 -29.65 -0.61
C GLY A 16 1.91 -28.12 -0.53
N ILE A 17 2.67 -27.53 -1.46
CA ILE A 17 2.81 -26.08 -1.56
C ILE A 17 1.45 -25.42 -1.82
N LEU A 18 0.68 -25.95 -2.77
CA LEU A 18 -0.64 -25.41 -3.09
C LEU A 18 -1.60 -25.49 -1.89
N PHE A 19 -1.50 -26.54 -1.09
CA PHE A 19 -2.25 -26.68 0.16
C PHE A 19 -1.81 -25.67 1.22
N MET A 20 -0.49 -25.43 1.36
CA MET A 20 0.05 -24.40 2.26
C MET A 20 -0.37 -22.99 1.85
N TYR A 21 -0.39 -22.68 0.55
CA TYR A 21 -0.91 -21.41 0.02
C TYR A 21 -2.39 -21.22 0.37
N LYS A 22 -3.24 -22.24 0.15
CA LYS A 22 -4.66 -22.17 0.52
C LYS A 22 -4.89 -22.00 2.03
N LYS A 23 -3.98 -22.49 2.86
CA LYS A 23 -4.03 -22.35 4.32
C LYS A 23 -3.45 -21.03 4.84
N GLY A 24 -2.98 -20.14 3.97
CA GLY A 24 -2.40 -18.86 4.35
C GLY A 24 -1.10 -18.98 5.14
N VAL A 25 -0.44 -20.16 5.12
CA VAL A 25 0.87 -20.35 5.80
C VAL A 25 1.98 -19.63 5.04
N LEU A 26 1.75 -19.34 3.76
CA LEU A 26 2.61 -18.53 2.90
C LEU A 26 2.09 -17.10 2.72
N ASP A 27 0.99 -16.72 3.39
CA ASP A 27 0.53 -15.34 3.35
C ASP A 27 1.50 -14.52 4.20
N PHE A 28 2.24 -13.65 3.53
CA PHE A 28 3.09 -12.66 4.17
C PHE A 28 2.18 -11.73 4.96
N GLU A 29 2.42 -11.64 6.27
CA GLU A 29 1.63 -10.83 7.20
C GLU A 29 1.37 -9.45 6.60
N GLY A 30 0.07 -9.17 6.47
CA GLY A 30 -0.49 -8.00 5.82
C GLY A 30 0.12 -6.71 6.34
N ASP A 31 0.12 -5.74 5.43
CA ASP A 31 0.29 -4.32 5.70
C ASP A 31 0.05 -3.96 7.17
N GLU A 32 1.13 -3.62 7.87
CA GLU A 32 1.12 -3.10 9.25
C GLU A 32 0.06 -2.00 9.43
N TYR A 33 -0.22 -1.28 8.34
CA TYR A 33 -1.24 -0.24 8.22
C TYR A 33 -2.70 -0.74 8.20
N ALA A 34 -3.03 -1.98 7.81
CA ALA A 34 -4.40 -2.50 7.83
C ALA A 34 -4.93 -2.74 9.25
N GLN A 35 -4.02 -2.95 10.21
CA GLN A 35 -4.39 -3.15 11.61
C GLN A 35 -4.26 -1.87 12.45
N LEU A 36 -3.83 -0.75 11.83
CA LEU A 36 -3.70 0.51 12.54
C LEU A 36 -5.10 1.03 12.91
N LYS A 37 -5.32 1.20 14.21
CA LYS A 37 -6.55 1.79 14.73
C LYS A 37 -6.58 3.27 14.34
N LEU A 38 -7.36 3.59 13.30
CA LEU A 38 -7.60 4.95 12.88
C LEU A 38 -8.36 5.73 13.98
N PRO A 39 -8.11 7.05 14.10
CA PRO A 39 -8.88 7.89 15.01
C PRO A 39 -10.36 7.91 14.59
N GLU A 40 -11.25 8.03 15.57
CA GLU A 40 -12.70 8.13 15.34
C GLU A 40 -13.07 9.37 14.52
N THR A 41 -12.26 10.43 14.63
CA THR A 41 -12.41 11.66 13.85
C THR A 41 -11.07 12.04 13.22
N VAL A 42 -11.09 12.28 11.91
CA VAL A 42 -9.91 12.72 11.16
C VAL A 42 -9.87 14.24 11.17
N ASP A 43 -8.92 14.81 11.91
CA ASP A 43 -8.58 16.23 11.81
C ASP A 43 -7.55 16.50 10.70
N TYR A 44 -7.86 17.46 9.84
CA TYR A 44 -6.99 17.82 8.73
C TYR A 44 -5.63 18.36 9.18
N ASN A 45 -5.58 19.23 10.19
CA ASN A 45 -4.35 19.89 10.61
C ASN A 45 -3.41 18.93 11.34
N PHE A 46 -3.95 17.98 12.10
CA PHE A 46 -3.15 17.04 12.87
C PHE A 46 -2.80 15.76 12.11
N HIS A 47 -3.70 15.23 11.27
CA HIS A 47 -3.48 13.95 10.60
C HIS A 47 -3.05 14.09 9.14
N ILE A 48 -3.59 15.07 8.39
CA ILE A 48 -3.42 15.12 6.93
C ILE A 48 -2.34 16.12 6.51
N LYS A 49 -2.40 17.33 7.04
CA LYS A 49 -1.49 18.42 6.68
C LYS A 49 0.00 18.08 6.90
N PRO A 50 0.42 17.38 7.98
CA PRO A 50 1.82 16.98 8.13
C PRO A 50 2.27 16.05 7.00
N ILE A 51 1.43 15.08 6.61
CA ILE A 51 1.73 14.16 5.51
C ILE A 51 1.93 14.93 4.20
N LEU A 52 1.02 15.86 3.88
CA LEU A 52 1.12 16.67 2.67
C LEU A 52 2.31 17.64 2.72
N SER A 53 2.61 18.21 3.88
CA SER A 53 3.76 19.09 4.07
C SER A 53 5.07 18.38 3.79
N ASP A 54 5.23 17.18 4.35
CA ASP A 54 6.47 16.41 4.27
C ASP A 54 6.69 15.84 2.87
N ASN A 55 5.61 15.37 2.23
CA ASN A 55 5.72 14.57 1.00
C ASN A 55 5.32 15.31 -0.28
N CYS A 56 4.53 16.39 -0.19
CA CYS A 56 3.85 16.94 -1.37
C CYS A 56 4.07 18.45 -1.58
N TYR A 57 4.00 19.28 -0.53
CA TYR A 57 4.01 20.74 -0.66
C TYR A 57 5.30 21.32 -1.24
N THR A 58 6.41 20.59 -1.17
CA THR A 58 7.65 21.04 -1.79
C THR A 58 7.50 21.23 -3.32
N CYS A 59 6.69 20.40 -3.99
CA CYS A 59 6.43 20.49 -5.44
C CYS A 59 5.00 20.90 -5.80
N HIS A 60 4.04 20.81 -4.88
CA HIS A 60 2.62 21.08 -5.14
C HIS A 60 1.97 21.96 -4.06
N GLY A 61 2.76 22.76 -3.36
CA GLY A 61 2.32 23.66 -2.30
C GLY A 61 2.31 25.14 -2.69
N PRO A 62 2.43 26.05 -1.72
CA PRO A 62 2.17 27.48 -1.93
C PRO A 62 3.20 28.19 -2.83
N ASP A 63 4.45 27.69 -2.88
CA ASP A 63 5.54 28.31 -3.65
C ASP A 63 5.32 28.21 -5.16
N ALA A 64 4.97 29.34 -5.78
CA ALA A 64 4.71 29.44 -7.22
C ALA A 64 5.85 28.96 -8.11
N ASN A 65 7.10 29.13 -7.68
CA ASN A 65 8.26 28.82 -8.50
C ASN A 65 8.61 27.33 -8.49
N LYS A 66 8.09 26.58 -7.52
CA LYS A 66 8.37 25.13 -7.38
C LYS A 66 7.20 24.24 -7.80
N ARG A 67 6.03 24.82 -8.06
CA ARG A 67 4.84 24.09 -8.47
C ARG A 67 5.06 23.28 -9.74
N LYS A 68 4.55 22.06 -9.73
CA LYS A 68 4.56 21.15 -10.87
C LYS A 68 3.16 20.70 -11.21
N ALA A 69 2.97 20.28 -12.47
CA ALA A 69 1.74 19.66 -12.98
C ALA A 69 0.45 20.47 -12.77
N GLY A 70 0.55 21.78 -12.55
CA GLY A 70 -0.63 22.63 -12.27
C GLY A 70 -1.34 22.33 -10.95
N LEU A 71 -0.77 21.49 -10.07
CA LEU A 71 -1.40 21.07 -8.83
C LEU A 71 -1.07 22.00 -7.66
N ARG A 72 -2.07 22.16 -6.78
CA ARG A 72 -2.05 23.01 -5.60
C ARG A 72 -2.79 22.31 -4.46
N LEU A 73 -2.06 21.42 -3.78
CA LEU A 73 -2.60 20.53 -2.74
C LEU A 73 -2.75 21.23 -1.39
N ASP A 74 -2.19 22.43 -1.24
CA ASP A 74 -2.29 23.26 -0.04
C ASP A 74 -3.62 24.03 0.05
N LEU A 75 -4.38 24.08 -1.05
CA LEU A 75 -5.66 24.78 -1.11
C LEU A 75 -6.82 23.81 -1.00
N GLU A 76 -7.71 24.08 -0.05
CA GLU A 76 -8.93 23.30 0.16
C GLU A 76 -9.83 23.28 -1.06
N ALA A 77 -10.03 24.42 -1.73
CA ALA A 77 -10.92 24.53 -2.89
C ALA A 77 -10.61 23.49 -3.98
N ASN A 78 -9.32 23.29 -4.26
CA ASN A 78 -8.87 22.37 -5.31
C ASN A 78 -9.11 20.89 -4.97
N ALA A 79 -9.35 20.56 -3.71
CA ALA A 79 -9.70 19.19 -3.33
C ALA A 79 -11.12 18.81 -3.77
N PHE A 80 -11.95 19.81 -4.12
CA PHE A 80 -13.36 19.65 -4.48
C PHE A 80 -13.67 20.07 -5.93
N GLU A 81 -12.65 20.46 -6.69
CA GLU A 81 -12.80 20.77 -8.12
C GLU A 81 -12.77 19.45 -8.92
N GLU A 82 -13.82 19.22 -9.73
CA GLU A 82 -13.96 18.05 -10.64
C GLU A 82 -13.27 18.27 -11.99
#